data_AF-A0A0N0N4H5-F1
#
_entry.id   AF-A0A0N0N4H5-F1
#
_cell.length_a   1.000
_cell.length_b   1.000
_cell.length_c   1.000
_cell.angle_alpha   90.00
_cell.angle_beta   90.00
_cell.angle_gamma   90.00
#
_symmetry.space_group_name_H-M   'P 1'
#
loop_
_entity.id
_entity.type
_entity.pdbx_description
1 polymer ?
#
loop_
_entity_poly.entity_id
_entity_poly.type
_entity_poly.pdbx_seq_one_letter_code
_entity_poly.pdbx_strand_id
1 'polypeptide(L)' 'MSQSSDVHVVRNRCGRDPMAAHIQWDVFRKGDTYLVRMLYNEKETAFKAGCAPVAKGSAFYDLDELERCFGRTKS' A
#
# COMPACT_ATOMS: atom_id res chain seq x y z
N MET A 1 3.98 6.72 20.39
CA MET A 1 3.55 5.31 20.27
C MET A 1 3.57 4.94 18.79
N SER A 2 4.73 4.51 18.27
CA SER A 2 4.89 4.10 16.87
C SER A 2 5.01 2.58 16.87
N GLN A 3 3.91 1.87 16.66
CA GLN A 3 3.92 0.40 16.64
C GLN A 3 4.26 -0.07 15.22
N SER A 4 5.51 -0.55 15.09
CA SER A 4 6.03 -1.55 14.15
C SER A 4 5.41 -1.57 12.74
N SER A 5 6.04 -0.83 11.82
CA SER A 5 5.80 -0.93 10.39
C SER A 5 6.67 -2.06 9.83
N ASP A 6 6.07 -3.21 9.51
CA ASP A 6 6.71 -4.23 8.68
C ASP A 6 6.77 -3.71 7.23
N VAL A 7 7.72 -2.81 6.98
CA VAL A 7 7.93 -2.20 5.67
C VAL A 7 8.58 -3.23 4.75
N HIS A 8 7.75 -4.01 4.07
CA HIS A 8 8.23 -4.84 2.96
C HIS A 8 8.51 -3.95 1.74
N VAL A 9 9.74 -3.44 1.65
CA VAL A 9 10.23 -2.81 0.42
C VAL A 9 10.41 -3.91 -0.63
N VAL A 10 9.47 -4.02 -1.57
CA VAL A 10 9.65 -4.87 -2.75
C VAL A 10 10.66 -4.17 -3.66
N ARG A 11 11.96 -4.46 -3.44
CA ARG A 11 13.05 -3.96 -4.28
C ARG A 11 13.03 -4.74 -5.61
N ASN A 12 12.51 -4.15 -6.67
CA ASN A 12 12.68 -4.69 -8.02
C ASN A 12 14.17 -4.58 -8.41
N ARG A 13 14.78 -5.70 -8.83
CA ARG A 13 16.15 -5.71 -9.35
C ARG A 13 16.17 -5.32 -10.83
N CYS A 14 16.93 -4.25 -11.11
CA CYS A 14 17.61 -3.81 -12.33
C CYS A 14 16.90 -3.93 -13.70
N GLY A 15 16.60 -2.77 -14.31
CA GLY A 15 16.50 -2.65 -15.76
C GLY A 15 15.75 -1.41 -16.29
N ARG A 16 14.81 -0.84 -15.54
CA ARG A 16 13.99 0.29 -16.03
C ARG A 16 13.42 1.19 -14.91
N ASP A 17 14.10 1.25 -13.79
CA ASP A 17 13.75 2.13 -12.68
C ASP A 17 14.91 3.13 -12.50
N PRO A 18 14.65 4.45 -12.37
CA PRO A 18 15.72 5.39 -12.02
C PRO A 18 16.41 4.87 -10.76
N MET A 19 17.75 4.94 -10.72
CA MET A 19 18.49 4.51 -9.53
C MET A 19 17.88 5.17 -8.29
N ALA A 20 17.38 4.35 -7.35
CA ALA A 20 16.62 4.71 -6.15
C ALA A 20 15.08 4.81 -6.27
N ALA A 21 14.45 4.28 -7.33
CA ALA A 21 13.00 4.10 -7.27
C ALA A 21 12.64 3.06 -6.19
N HIS A 22 11.74 3.42 -5.28
CA HIS A 22 11.29 2.52 -4.22
C HIS A 22 9.76 2.58 -4.08
N ILE A 23 9.17 1.40 -3.92
CA ILE A 23 7.77 1.24 -3.52
C ILE A 23 7.79 0.79 -2.06
N GLN A 24 7.09 1.53 -1.20
CA GLN A 24 6.92 1.22 0.21
C GLN A 24 5.43 1.14 0.53
N TRP A 25 5.05 0.12 1.29
CA TRP A 25 3.69 -0.05 1.77
C TRP A 25 3.72 0.07 3.29
N ASP A 26 3.01 1.05 3.82
CA ASP A 26 2.81 1.20 5.27
C ASP A 26 1.51 0.50 5.65
N VAL A 27 1.55 -0.36 6.67
CA VAL A 27 0.38 -1.06 7.20
C VAL A 27 0.11 -0.56 8.63
N PHE A 28 -1.13 -0.16 8.88
CA PHE A 28 -1.60 0.34 10.17
C PHE A 28 -2.76 -0.49 10.66
N ARG A 29 -2.79 -0.84 11.94
CA ARG A 29 -3.93 -1.52 12.55
C ARG A 29 -4.99 -0.51 13.00
N LYS A 30 -6.25 -0.72 12.59
CA LYS A 30 -7.42 0.08 12.95
C LYS A 30 -8.50 -0.84 13.54
N GLY A 31 -8.41 -1.08 14.86
CA GLY A 31 -9.29 -2.06 15.50
C GLY A 31 -9.01 -3.46 14.95
N ASP A 32 -10.04 -4.09 14.38
CA ASP A 32 -9.96 -5.41 13.76
C ASP A 32 -9.58 -5.37 12.26
N THR A 33 -9.50 -4.18 11.64
CA THR A 33 -9.10 -4.02 10.24
C THR A 33 -7.69 -3.43 10.11
N TYR A 34 -7.16 -3.51 8.89
CA TYR A 34 -5.86 -2.93 8.55
C TYR A 34 -6.02 -1.87 7.46
N LEU A 35 -5.36 -0.74 7.66
CA LEU A 35 -5.19 0.30 6.66
C LEU A 35 -3.83 0.15 6.00
N VAL A 36 -3.80 0.34 4.68
CA VAL A 36 -2.58 0.28 3.88
C VAL A 36 -2.43 1.59 3.12
N ARG A 37 -1.21 2.11 3.09
CA ARG A 37 -0.81 3.27 2.28
C ARG A 37 0.39 2.90 1.42
N MET A 38 0.38 3.31 0.16
CA MET A 38 1.52 3.12 -0.75
C MET A 38 2.27 4.43 -0.97
N LEU A 39 3.59 4.36 -0.87
CA LEU A 39 4.53 5.41 -1.23
C LEU A 39 5.33 4.96 -2.46
N TYR A 40 5.38 5.79 -3.48
CA TYR A 40 6.28 5.64 -4.62
C TYR A 40 7.28 6.80 -4.60
N ASN A 41 8.56 6.49 -4.42
CA ASN A 41 9.61 7.50 -4.24
C ASN A 41 9.24 8.49 -3.13
N GLU A 42 8.81 7.96 -1.98
CA GLU A 42 8.39 8.72 -0.79
C GLU A 42 7.11 9.55 -0.98
N LYS A 43 6.48 9.52 -2.17
CA LYS A 43 5.23 10.23 -2.44
C LYS A 43 4.04 9.30 -2.31
N GLU A 44 3.03 9.75 -1.57
CA GLU A 44 1.75 9.08 -1.48
C GLU A 44 1.14 8.94 -2.88
N THR A 45 0.86 7.70 -3.26
CA THR A 45 0.29 7.38 -4.56
C THR A 45 -0.94 6.51 -4.38
N ALA A 46 -1.95 6.75 -5.22
CA ALA A 46 -3.13 5.91 -5.24
C ALA A 46 -2.77 4.50 -5.71
N PHE A 47 -3.51 3.51 -5.22
CA PHE A 47 -3.46 2.15 -5.76
C PHE A 47 -4.06 2.10 -7.17
N LYS A 48 -4.02 0.91 -7.78
CA LYS A 48 -4.58 0.65 -9.12
C LYS A 48 -6.01 1.19 -9.24
N ALA A 49 -6.32 1.73 -10.42
CA ALA A 49 -7.69 2.11 -10.77
C ALA A 49 -8.65 0.92 -10.54
N GLY A 50 -9.67 1.14 -9.71
CA GLY A 50 -10.62 0.11 -9.28
C GLY A 50 -10.64 -0.15 -7.77
N CYS A 51 -9.61 0.28 -7.03
CA CYS A 51 -9.62 0.22 -5.57
C CYS A 51 -10.24 1.50 -4.99
N ALA A 52 -11.06 1.37 -3.95
CA ALA A 52 -11.70 2.49 -3.28
C ALA A 52 -10.91 2.93 -2.02
N PRO A 53 -10.49 4.20 -1.91
CA PRO A 53 -9.89 4.70 -0.69
C PRO A 53 -10.95 4.83 0.42
N VAL A 54 -10.51 4.80 1.68
CA VAL A 54 -11.41 4.92 2.86
C VAL A 54 -12.17 6.25 2.92
N ALA A 55 -11.66 7.28 2.25
CA ALA A 55 -12.31 8.57 2.08
C ALA A 55 -11.88 9.22 0.77
N LYS A 56 -12.73 10.11 0.24
CA LYS A 56 -12.41 10.86 -0.99
C LYS A 56 -11.15 11.71 -0.78
N GLY A 57 -10.14 11.50 -1.62
CA GLY A 57 -8.85 12.19 -1.51
C GLY A 57 -7.87 11.58 -0.48
N SER A 58 -8.21 10.45 0.13
CA SER A 58 -7.32 9.73 1.06
C SER A 58 -6.33 8.83 0.31
N ALA A 59 -5.12 8.70 0.86
CA ALA A 59 -4.11 7.73 0.42
C ALA A 59 -4.22 6.37 1.13
N PHE A 60 -5.19 6.22 2.05
CA PHE A 60 -5.39 5.01 2.85
C PHE A 60 -6.50 4.12 2.27
N TYR A 61 -6.26 2.82 2.29
CA TYR A 61 -7.15 1.77 1.78
C TYR A 61 -7.29 0.68 2.83
N ASP A 62 -8.47 0.10 2.99
CA ASP A 62 -8.64 -1.11 3.81
C ASP A 62 -7.97 -2.31 3.12
N LEU A 63 -7.36 -3.19 3.90
CA LEU A 63 -6.68 -4.38 3.38
C LEU A 63 -7.65 -5.29 2.60
N ASP A 64 -8.87 -5.47 3.09
CA ASP A 64 -9.90 -6.28 2.43
C ASP A 64 -10.28 -5.70 1.05
N GLU A 65 -10.31 -4.38 0.94
CA GLU A 65 -10.56 -3.69 -0.33
C GLU A 65 -9.41 -3.91 -1.31
N LEU A 66 -8.16 -3.90 -0.83
CA LEU A 66 -7.01 -4.24 -1.67
C LEU A 66 -7.04 -5.72 -2.09
N GLU A 67 -7.36 -6.64 -1.18
CA GLU A 67 -7.51 -8.06 -1.52
C GLU A 67 -8.58 -8.27 -2.61
N ARG A 68 -9.74 -7.62 -2.48
CA ARG A 68 -10.81 -7.62 -3.48
C ARG A 68 -10.36 -7.02 -4.80
N CYS A 69 -9.76 -5.84 -4.77
CA CYS A 69 -9.34 -5.09 -5.96
C CYS A 69 -8.22 -5.80 -6.74
N PHE A 70 -7.32 -6.51 -6.04
CA PHE A 70 -6.26 -7.30 -6.65
C PHE A 70 -6.66 -8.75 -6.94
N GLY A 71 -7.90 -9.16 -6.63
CA GLY A 71 -8.39 -10.53 -6.84
C GLY A 71 -7.68 -11.58 -5.98
N ARG A 72 -7.16 -11.19 -4.81
CA ARG A 72 -6.49 -12.06 -3.83
C ARG A 72 -7.44 -12.45 -2.69
N THR A 73 -8.64 -12.90 -3.04
CA THR A 73 -9.60 -13.37 -2.04
C THR A 73 -8.99 -14.54 -1.26
N LYS A 74 -8.87 -14.42 0.06
CA LYS A 74 -8.48 -15.56 0.91
C LYS A 74 -9.51 -16.67 0.72
N SER A 75 -9.10 -17.77 0.09
CA SER A 75 -9.88 -19.00 -0.06
C SER A 75 -9.61 -19.96 1.09
#